data_AF-I3ZJE3-F1
#
_entry.id   AF-I3ZJE3-F1
#
_cell.length_a   1.000
_cell.length_b   1.000
_cell.length_c   1.000
_cell.angle_alpha   90.00
_cell.angle_beta   90.00
_cell.angle_gamma   90.00
#
_symmetry.space_group_name_H-M   'P 1'
#
loop_
_entity.id
_entity.type
_entity.pdbx_description
1 polymer ?
#
loop_
_entity_poly.entity_id
_entity_poly.type
_entity_poly.pdbx_seq_one_letter_code
_entity_poly.pdbx_strand_id
1 'polypeptide(L)'
;MSYAIVGFGKIGQALAQAFARKDIDVIVASRRPPAELEPQARAIGPKVVTKSLEEALKADTIFLAVPFGEHREVAKALPSWDGKTIIDAMNSFPLPPEELDGLPSSAFAAKSFAGAKFVKGFNHLGAARLATDPQVDGGYRVVFLSSDDDDAVATVEEVAKELGFAPVKLGKLNEGGWLVHARGATWGHLIFQDVFKKQQ
;
A
#
# COMPACT_ATOMS: atom_id res chain seq x y z
N MET A 1 -0.03 -3.10 16.82
CA MET A 1 0.10 -3.77 15.51
C MET A 1 1.48 -3.49 14.97
N SER A 2 2.11 -4.45 14.29
CA SER A 2 3.43 -4.23 13.66
C SER A 2 3.29 -3.95 12.17
N TYR A 3 4.09 -3.00 11.66
CA TYR A 3 4.02 -2.52 10.28
C TYR A 3 5.32 -2.75 9.53
N ALA A 4 5.19 -3.15 8.27
CA ALA A 4 6.30 -3.17 7.33
C ALA A 4 5.93 -2.55 5.99
N ILE A 5 6.92 -1.97 5.32
CA ILE A 5 6.84 -1.51 3.93
C ILE A 5 7.85 -2.32 3.12
N VAL A 6 7.33 -3.12 2.17
CA VAL A 6 8.14 -3.90 1.23
C VAL A 6 8.22 -3.13 -0.07
N GLY A 7 9.42 -2.65 -0.38
CA GLY A 7 9.71 -1.73 -1.47
C GLY A 7 10.03 -0.33 -0.93
N PHE A 8 11.24 0.15 -1.19
CA PHE A 8 11.73 1.44 -0.66
C PHE A 8 12.12 2.44 -1.77
N GLY A 9 11.31 2.45 -2.83
CA GLY A 9 11.31 3.50 -3.85
C GLY A 9 10.49 4.72 -3.42
N LYS A 10 10.08 5.57 -4.37
CA LYS A 10 9.36 6.82 -4.07
C LYS A 10 8.07 6.61 -3.24
N ILE A 11 7.26 5.61 -3.59
CA ILE A 11 6.02 5.30 -2.84
C ILE A 11 6.35 4.75 -1.44
N GLY A 12 7.29 3.81 -1.33
CA GLY A 12 7.71 3.27 -0.04
C GLY A 12 8.27 4.32 0.90
N GLN A 13 9.07 5.27 0.39
CA GLN A 13 9.57 6.40 1.17
C GLN A 13 8.45 7.37 1.58
N ALA A 14 7.48 7.63 0.70
CA ALA A 14 6.31 8.46 1.03
C ALA A 14 5.43 7.82 2.11
N LEU A 15 5.24 6.50 2.07
CA LEU A 15 4.57 5.74 3.14
C LEU A 15 5.39 5.83 4.44
N ALA A 16 6.69 5.60 4.39
CA ALA A 16 7.56 5.70 5.57
C ALA A 16 7.53 7.11 6.20
N GLN A 17 7.42 8.16 5.38
CA GLN A 17 7.21 9.53 5.85
C GLN A 17 5.86 9.70 6.54
N ALA A 18 4.79 9.03 6.07
CA ALA A 18 3.50 9.04 6.74
C ALA A 18 3.57 8.41 8.15
N PHE A 19 4.27 7.29 8.27
CA PHE A 19 4.54 6.66 9.58
C PHE A 19 5.36 7.58 10.49
N ALA A 20 6.45 8.13 9.98
CA ALA A 20 7.33 9.02 10.74
C ALA A 20 6.62 10.28 11.25
N ARG A 21 5.71 10.88 10.46
CA ARG A 21 4.90 12.03 10.89
C ARG A 21 4.02 11.74 12.10
N LYS A 22 3.66 10.48 12.32
CA LYS A 22 2.80 10.04 13.41
C LYS A 22 3.57 9.36 14.55
N ASP A 23 4.90 9.37 14.48
CA ASP A 23 5.80 8.71 15.42
C ASP A 23 5.54 7.19 15.57
N ILE A 24 5.06 6.55 14.48
CA ILE A 24 4.74 5.13 14.45
C ILE A 24 5.94 4.35 13.91
N ASP A 25 6.37 3.32 14.65
CA ASP A 25 7.44 2.42 14.23
C ASP A 25 7.05 1.61 12.99
N VAL A 26 7.92 1.62 11.98
CA VAL A 26 7.73 0.86 10.73
C VAL A 26 9.05 0.26 10.24
N ILE A 27 9.00 -1.02 9.86
CA ILE A 27 10.12 -1.69 9.21
C ILE A 27 10.07 -1.39 7.71
N VAL A 28 11.21 -1.04 7.10
CA VAL A 28 11.33 -0.94 5.66
C VAL A 28 12.29 -2.01 5.14
N ALA A 29 11.90 -2.68 4.07
CA ALA A 29 12.71 -3.67 3.40
C ALA A 29 12.61 -3.53 1.89
N SER A 30 13.62 -4.00 1.18
CA SER A 30 13.61 -4.13 -0.27
C SER A 30 14.53 -5.28 -0.68
N ARG A 31 14.72 -5.47 -1.99
CA ARG A 31 15.72 -6.40 -2.52
C ARG A 31 17.17 -5.95 -2.22
N ARG A 32 17.38 -4.67 -1.95
CA ARG A 32 18.69 -4.13 -1.56
C ARG A 32 18.98 -4.46 -0.08
N PRO A 33 20.24 -4.70 0.29
CA PRO A 33 20.65 -4.88 1.69
C PRO A 33 20.19 -3.72 2.59
N PRO A 34 19.87 -3.99 3.89
CA PRO A 34 19.39 -2.96 4.81
C PRO A 34 20.31 -1.73 4.90
N ALA A 35 21.63 -1.97 4.94
CA ALA A 35 22.64 -0.91 5.03
C ALA A 35 22.58 0.11 3.87
N GLU A 36 22.12 -0.30 2.67
CA GLU A 36 21.94 0.62 1.54
C GLU A 36 20.69 1.50 1.67
N LEU A 37 19.71 1.07 2.47
CA LEU A 37 18.47 1.82 2.74
C LEU A 37 18.64 2.78 3.92
N GLU A 38 19.59 2.50 4.83
CA GLU A 38 19.77 3.22 6.09
C GLU A 38 19.88 4.74 5.93
N PRO A 39 20.68 5.30 5.00
CA PRO A 39 20.78 6.75 4.86
C PRO A 39 19.43 7.40 4.55
N GLN A 40 18.65 6.78 3.67
CA GLN A 40 17.32 7.26 3.28
C GLN A 40 16.30 7.11 4.43
N ALA A 41 16.32 5.98 5.13
CA ALA A 41 15.44 5.75 6.28
C ALA A 41 15.72 6.72 7.44
N ARG A 42 17.00 6.91 7.79
CA ARG A 42 17.41 7.87 8.84
C ARG A 42 17.02 9.30 8.50
N ALA A 43 17.09 9.69 7.22
CA ALA A 43 16.66 11.01 6.77
C ALA A 43 15.16 11.24 6.90
N ILE A 44 14.34 10.17 6.86
CA ILE A 44 12.90 10.25 7.07
C ILE A 44 12.58 10.36 8.56
N GLY A 45 13.23 9.56 9.41
CA GLY A 45 13.09 9.67 10.86
C GLY A 45 13.52 8.42 11.63
N PRO A 46 13.68 8.54 12.96
CA PRO A 46 14.20 7.46 13.80
C PRO A 46 13.26 6.23 13.89
N LYS A 47 11.98 6.40 13.57
CA LYS A 47 10.95 5.35 13.57
C LYS A 47 10.94 4.47 12.32
N VAL A 48 11.70 4.85 11.29
CA VAL A 48 11.82 4.08 10.05
C VAL A 48 13.06 3.20 10.14
N VAL A 49 12.85 1.91 10.40
CA VAL A 49 13.94 0.96 10.66
C VAL A 49 14.13 0.03 9.47
N THR A 50 15.34 -0.02 8.93
CA THR A 50 15.66 -0.91 7.82
C THR A 50 15.96 -2.32 8.32
N LYS A 51 15.32 -3.34 7.75
CA LYS A 51 15.64 -4.75 8.03
C LYS A 51 15.66 -5.58 6.74
N SER A 52 16.06 -6.85 6.86
CA SER A 52 15.93 -7.81 5.76
C SER A 52 14.46 -8.02 5.40
N LEU A 53 14.21 -8.53 4.19
CA LEU A 53 12.85 -8.90 3.77
C LEU A 53 12.23 -9.91 4.74
N GLU A 54 12.99 -10.94 5.13
CA GLU A 54 12.55 -11.96 6.09
C GLU A 54 12.06 -11.35 7.42
N GLU A 55 12.81 -10.41 7.99
CA GLU A 55 12.41 -9.73 9.23
C GLU A 55 11.18 -8.83 9.03
N ALA A 56 11.09 -8.14 7.90
CA ALA A 56 9.94 -7.28 7.59
C ALA A 56 8.65 -8.08 7.44
N LEU A 57 8.72 -9.27 6.84
CA LEU A 57 7.56 -10.14 6.62
C LEU A 57 7.00 -10.78 7.90
N LYS A 58 7.71 -10.64 9.04
CA LYS A 58 7.16 -10.99 10.36
C LYS A 58 6.06 -10.03 10.82
N ALA A 59 5.99 -8.82 10.27
CA ALA A 59 4.98 -7.83 10.62
C ALA A 59 3.54 -8.32 10.34
N ASP A 60 2.56 -7.79 11.07
CA ASP A 60 1.14 -8.15 10.93
C ASP A 60 0.53 -7.49 9.68
N THR A 61 0.89 -6.23 9.45
CA THR A 61 0.43 -5.42 8.31
C THR A 61 1.58 -5.01 7.43
N ILE A 62 1.49 -5.33 6.14
CA ILE A 62 2.56 -5.16 5.16
C ILE A 62 2.05 -4.31 4.00
N PHE A 63 2.65 -3.14 3.81
CA PHE A 63 2.47 -2.33 2.62
C PHE A 63 3.33 -2.88 1.49
N LEU A 64 2.69 -3.30 0.41
CA LEU A 64 3.37 -3.78 -0.79
C LEU A 64 3.55 -2.62 -1.77
N ALA A 65 4.78 -2.11 -1.84
CA ALA A 65 5.17 -0.92 -2.61
C ALA A 65 6.32 -1.23 -3.59
N VAL A 66 6.25 -2.39 -4.23
CA VAL A 66 7.19 -2.87 -5.26
C VAL A 66 6.65 -2.60 -6.67
N PRO A 67 7.49 -2.65 -7.72
CA PRO A 67 6.98 -2.75 -9.09
C PRO A 67 6.03 -3.93 -9.22
N PHE A 68 4.90 -3.75 -9.92
CA PHE A 68 3.83 -4.76 -9.96
C PHE A 68 4.33 -6.16 -10.33
N GLY A 69 5.23 -6.31 -11.30
CA GLY A 69 5.76 -7.62 -11.71
C GLY A 69 6.52 -8.38 -10.60
N GLU A 70 6.99 -7.71 -9.55
CA GLU A 70 7.78 -8.31 -8.48
C GLU A 70 6.92 -8.94 -7.36
N HIS A 71 5.60 -8.75 -7.37
CA HIS A 71 4.72 -9.26 -6.31
C HIS A 71 4.83 -10.78 -6.12
N ARG A 72 5.06 -11.54 -7.21
CA ARG A 72 5.20 -13.00 -7.16
C ARG A 72 6.45 -13.45 -6.42
N GLU A 73 7.56 -12.73 -6.58
CA GLU A 73 8.80 -13.06 -5.86
C GLU A 73 8.67 -12.70 -4.37
N VAL A 74 7.97 -11.60 -4.04
CA VAL A 74 7.63 -11.29 -2.65
C VAL A 74 6.73 -12.39 -2.06
N ALA A 75 5.71 -12.83 -2.80
CA ALA A 75 4.77 -13.86 -2.36
C ALA A 75 5.46 -15.20 -2.01
N LYS A 76 6.50 -15.58 -2.76
CA LYS A 76 7.31 -16.79 -2.51
C LYS A 76 8.17 -16.73 -1.25
N ALA A 77 8.36 -15.55 -0.66
CA ALA A 77 9.22 -15.39 0.51
C ALA A 77 8.62 -16.02 1.79
N LEU A 78 7.32 -16.30 1.80
CA LEU A 78 6.66 -17.05 2.86
C LEU A 78 5.92 -18.28 2.30
N PRO A 79 5.86 -19.39 3.05
CA PRO A 79 5.09 -20.57 2.65
C PRO A 79 3.57 -20.37 2.81
N SER A 80 3.14 -19.44 3.67
CA SER A 80 1.74 -19.04 3.86
C SER A 80 1.68 -17.57 4.30
N TRP A 81 0.58 -16.91 3.95
CA TRP A 81 0.27 -15.54 4.36
C TRP A 81 -0.89 -15.46 5.36
N ASP A 82 -1.28 -16.59 5.97
CA ASP A 82 -2.31 -16.64 6.99
C ASP A 82 -2.02 -15.65 8.14
N GLY A 83 -3.06 -14.91 8.54
CA GLY A 83 -2.96 -13.90 9.60
C GLY A 83 -2.23 -12.61 9.19
N LYS A 84 -1.76 -12.49 7.94
CA LYS A 84 -1.16 -11.26 7.42
C LYS A 84 -2.21 -10.38 6.75
N THR A 85 -2.10 -9.07 6.96
CA THR A 85 -2.81 -8.06 6.17
C THR A 85 -1.84 -7.45 5.16
N ILE A 86 -2.17 -7.53 3.87
CA ILE A 86 -1.39 -6.92 2.80
C ILE A 86 -2.14 -5.72 2.25
N ILE A 87 -1.50 -4.55 2.31
CA ILE A 87 -1.99 -3.32 1.70
C ILE A 87 -1.25 -3.12 0.38
N ASP A 88 -1.93 -3.39 -0.73
CA ASP A 88 -1.41 -3.23 -2.08
C ASP A 88 -1.42 -1.75 -2.51
N ALA A 89 -0.24 -1.14 -2.45
CA ALA A 89 0.04 0.21 -2.93
C ALA A 89 0.68 0.21 -4.34
N MET A 90 0.74 -0.93 -5.01
CA MET A 90 1.31 -1.06 -6.36
C MET A 90 0.37 -0.51 -7.42
N ASN A 91 0.92 -0.26 -8.60
CA ASN A 91 0.16 -0.08 -9.83
C ASN A 91 0.77 -0.98 -10.90
N SER A 92 -0.05 -1.72 -11.65
CA SER A 92 0.41 -2.26 -12.92
C SER A 92 0.65 -1.10 -13.87
N PHE A 93 1.74 -1.14 -14.63
CA PHE A 93 1.77 -0.35 -15.87
C PHE A 93 0.57 -0.78 -16.74
N PRO A 94 0.09 0.06 -17.65
CA PRO A 94 -0.85 -0.36 -18.67
C PRO A 94 -0.49 -1.73 -19.27
N LEU A 95 -1.28 -2.74 -18.92
CA LEU A 95 -1.17 -4.10 -19.40
C LEU A 95 -2.49 -4.47 -20.08
N PRO A 96 -2.46 -5.27 -21.15
CA PRO A 96 -3.65 -5.91 -21.69
C PRO A 96 -4.42 -6.64 -20.58
N PRO A 97 -5.75 -6.45 -20.43
CA PRO A 97 -6.53 -7.13 -19.40
C PRO A 97 -6.37 -8.65 -19.42
N GLU A 98 -6.08 -9.25 -20.58
CA GLU A 98 -5.86 -10.68 -20.77
C GLU A 98 -4.65 -11.19 -19.98
N GLU A 99 -3.62 -10.35 -19.77
CA GLU A 99 -2.46 -10.69 -18.93
C GLU A 99 -2.81 -10.76 -17.44
N LEU A 100 -3.98 -10.25 -17.05
CA LEU A 100 -4.50 -10.20 -15.68
C LEU A 100 -5.78 -11.02 -15.52
N ASP A 101 -6.05 -11.98 -16.42
CA ASP A 101 -7.29 -12.79 -16.45
C ASP A 101 -8.58 -11.96 -16.55
N GLY A 102 -8.51 -10.76 -17.13
CA GLY A 102 -9.61 -9.80 -17.19
C GLY A 102 -9.90 -9.12 -15.84
N LEU A 103 -9.05 -9.31 -14.83
CA LEU A 103 -9.23 -8.78 -13.47
C LEU A 103 -8.47 -7.45 -13.28
N PRO A 104 -8.89 -6.63 -12.30
CA PRO A 104 -8.03 -5.57 -11.80
C PRO A 104 -6.72 -6.15 -11.25
N SER A 105 -5.61 -5.42 -11.45
CA SER A 105 -4.25 -5.84 -11.05
C SER A 105 -4.13 -6.44 -9.65
N SER A 106 -4.86 -5.92 -8.66
CA SER A 106 -4.80 -6.38 -7.28
C SER A 106 -5.64 -7.62 -7.00
N ALA A 107 -6.78 -7.79 -7.68
CA ALA A 107 -7.50 -9.07 -7.66
C ALA A 107 -6.65 -10.18 -8.29
N PHE A 108 -5.87 -9.84 -9.33
CA PHE A 108 -4.90 -10.76 -9.91
C PHE A 108 -3.72 -11.05 -8.95
N ALA A 109 -3.11 -10.02 -8.36
CA ALA A 109 -1.98 -10.17 -7.45
C ALA A 109 -2.36 -10.95 -6.17
N ALA A 110 -3.57 -10.73 -5.64
CA ALA A 110 -4.08 -11.41 -4.44
C ALA A 110 -4.01 -12.94 -4.56
N LYS A 111 -4.15 -13.50 -5.77
CA LYS A 111 -4.01 -14.95 -6.03
C LYS A 111 -2.65 -15.51 -5.59
N SER A 112 -1.61 -14.69 -5.55
CA SER A 112 -0.26 -15.09 -5.12
C SER A 112 -0.08 -15.11 -3.60
N PHE A 113 -0.95 -14.40 -2.86
CA PHE A 113 -0.85 -14.22 -1.41
C PHE A 113 -1.96 -14.99 -0.68
N ALA A 114 -2.08 -16.29 -1.00
CA ALA A 114 -3.11 -17.15 -0.41
C ALA A 114 -3.06 -17.11 1.13
N GLY A 115 -4.23 -16.93 1.75
CA GLY A 115 -4.38 -16.79 3.21
C GLY A 115 -4.29 -15.34 3.73
N ALA A 116 -3.74 -14.41 2.93
CA ALA A 116 -3.67 -13.01 3.32
C ALA A 116 -5.02 -12.30 3.25
N LYS A 117 -5.22 -11.37 4.19
CA LYS A 117 -6.21 -10.29 4.07
C LYS A 117 -5.69 -9.23 3.11
N PHE A 118 -6.16 -9.23 1.86
CA PHE A 118 -5.58 -8.41 0.78
C PHE A 118 -6.43 -7.16 0.49
N VAL A 119 -5.86 -5.97 0.64
CA VAL A 119 -6.57 -4.69 0.50
C VAL A 119 -5.84 -3.77 -0.47
N LYS A 120 -6.52 -3.27 -1.49
CA LYS A 120 -6.02 -2.16 -2.31
C LYS A 120 -6.08 -0.87 -1.51
N GLY A 121 -4.98 -0.12 -1.44
CA GLY A 121 -4.98 1.20 -0.83
C GLY A 121 -3.76 2.02 -1.20
N PHE A 122 -3.82 3.34 -0.98
CA PHE A 122 -2.71 4.30 -1.14
C PHE A 122 -2.11 4.44 -2.56
N ASN A 123 -2.46 3.60 -3.51
CA ASN A 123 -1.86 3.55 -4.85
C ASN A 123 -2.24 4.73 -5.76
N HIS A 124 -3.40 5.34 -5.50
CA HIS A 124 -3.94 6.39 -6.35
C HIS A 124 -3.18 7.72 -6.19
N LEU A 125 -2.53 7.96 -5.04
CA LEU A 125 -1.75 9.17 -4.81
C LEU A 125 -0.35 9.01 -5.41
N GLY A 126 0.10 10.02 -6.16
CA GLY A 126 1.51 10.13 -6.52
C GLY A 126 2.37 10.31 -5.26
N ALA A 127 3.60 9.76 -5.27
CA ALA A 127 4.49 9.75 -4.10
C ALA A 127 4.67 11.14 -3.45
N ALA A 128 4.80 12.19 -4.26
CA ALA A 128 4.94 13.57 -3.77
C ALA A 128 3.71 14.07 -3.00
N ARG A 129 2.50 13.61 -3.34
CA ARG A 129 1.27 13.93 -2.59
C ARG A 129 1.13 13.04 -1.36
N LEU A 130 1.40 11.74 -1.49
CA LEU A 130 1.37 10.81 -0.36
C LEU A 130 2.35 11.22 0.77
N ALA A 131 3.47 11.83 0.38
CA ALA A 131 4.51 12.33 1.26
C ALA A 131 4.11 13.56 2.08
N THR A 132 3.11 14.35 1.68
CA THR A 132 2.74 15.58 2.41
C THR A 132 1.77 15.29 3.55
N ASP A 133 1.62 16.25 4.45
CA ASP A 133 0.62 16.19 5.51
C ASP A 133 -0.78 15.96 4.90
N PRO A 134 -1.49 14.89 5.29
CA PRO A 134 -2.84 14.66 4.82
C PRO A 134 -3.85 15.67 5.38
N GLN A 135 -3.55 16.40 6.45
CA GLN A 135 -4.42 17.46 6.93
C GLN A 135 -4.31 18.70 6.03
N VAL A 136 -5.38 19.00 5.30
CA VAL A 136 -5.42 20.08 4.29
C VAL A 136 -6.74 20.83 4.42
N ASP A 137 -6.69 22.16 4.53
CA ASP A 137 -7.86 23.05 4.55
C ASP A 137 -8.98 22.63 5.54
N GLY A 138 -8.59 22.15 6.73
CA GLY A 138 -9.52 21.70 7.77
C GLY A 138 -10.21 20.35 7.48
N GLY A 139 -9.73 19.61 6.48
CA GLY A 139 -10.10 18.24 6.20
C GLY A 139 -8.88 17.32 6.12
N TYR A 140 -9.11 16.11 5.64
CA TYR A 140 -8.09 15.07 5.50
C TYR A 140 -8.09 14.51 4.09
N ARG A 141 -6.90 14.35 3.52
CA ARG A 141 -6.67 13.71 2.24
C ARG A 141 -7.23 12.29 2.26
N VAL A 142 -7.94 11.93 1.20
CA VAL A 142 -8.61 10.64 1.07
C VAL A 142 -7.64 9.54 0.68
N VAL A 143 -7.87 8.34 1.22
CA VAL A 143 -7.32 7.09 0.69
C VAL A 143 -8.46 6.15 0.35
N PHE A 144 -8.57 5.80 -0.93
CA PHE A 144 -9.55 4.82 -1.38
C PHE A 144 -9.10 3.40 -1.04
N LEU A 145 -10.04 2.59 -0.55
CA LEU A 145 -9.81 1.21 -0.13
C LEU A 145 -10.75 0.25 -0.87
N SER A 146 -10.22 -0.90 -1.29
CA SER A 146 -11.02 -2.00 -1.86
C SER A 146 -10.49 -3.35 -1.42
N SER A 147 -11.38 -4.27 -1.07
CA SER A 147 -11.02 -5.65 -0.68
C SER A 147 -12.24 -6.56 -0.82
N ASP A 148 -11.98 -7.86 -0.97
CA ASP A 148 -13.01 -8.89 -0.92
C ASP A 148 -13.26 -9.42 0.51
N ASP A 149 -12.52 -8.91 1.51
CA ASP A 149 -12.65 -9.20 2.95
C ASP A 149 -13.03 -7.91 3.71
N ASP A 150 -14.24 -7.84 4.23
CA ASP A 150 -14.76 -6.65 4.93
C ASP A 150 -14.03 -6.36 6.26
N ASP A 151 -13.58 -7.40 6.96
CA ASP A 151 -12.81 -7.25 8.21
C ASP A 151 -11.43 -6.65 7.90
N ALA A 152 -10.82 -7.07 6.79
CA ALA A 152 -9.56 -6.51 6.32
C ALA A 152 -9.70 -5.01 6.01
N VAL A 153 -10.80 -4.59 5.36
CA VAL A 153 -11.04 -3.17 5.10
C VAL A 153 -11.13 -2.39 6.39
N ALA A 154 -11.87 -2.88 7.39
CA ALA A 154 -12.01 -2.19 8.68
C ALA A 154 -10.65 -1.95 9.36
N THR A 155 -9.79 -2.97 9.40
CA THR A 155 -8.42 -2.82 9.92
C THR A 155 -7.61 -1.78 9.13
N VAL A 156 -7.67 -1.80 7.79
CA VAL A 156 -6.90 -0.84 6.97
C VAL A 156 -7.47 0.59 7.05
N GLU A 157 -8.78 0.75 7.32
CA GLU A 157 -9.35 2.06 7.65
C GLU A 157 -8.75 2.66 8.91
N GLU A 158 -8.55 1.85 9.95
CA GLU A 158 -7.91 2.28 11.20
C GLU A 158 -6.46 2.71 10.92
N VAL A 159 -5.70 1.90 10.18
CA VAL A 159 -4.33 2.24 9.76
C VAL A 159 -4.30 3.55 8.97
N ALA A 160 -5.21 3.75 8.02
CA ALA A 160 -5.29 5.00 7.26
C ALA A 160 -5.57 6.21 8.17
N LYS A 161 -6.47 6.07 9.14
CA LYS A 161 -6.78 7.12 10.14
C LYS A 161 -5.60 7.40 11.06
N GLU A 162 -4.90 6.36 11.54
CA GLU A 162 -3.68 6.49 12.33
C GLU A 162 -2.62 7.30 11.59
N LEU A 163 -2.44 7.03 10.30
CA LEU A 163 -1.55 7.77 9.40
C LEU A 163 -2.05 9.19 9.04
N GLY A 164 -3.25 9.56 9.49
CA GLY A 164 -3.85 10.88 9.31
C GLY A 164 -4.67 11.07 8.04
N PHE A 165 -4.95 10.01 7.29
CA PHE A 165 -5.76 10.05 6.08
C PHE A 165 -7.24 9.78 6.38
N ALA A 166 -8.11 10.15 5.45
CA ALA A 166 -9.53 9.81 5.47
C ALA A 166 -9.81 8.60 4.55
N PRO A 167 -10.08 7.40 5.09
CA PRO A 167 -10.41 6.28 4.23
C PRO A 167 -11.79 6.42 3.58
N VAL A 168 -11.92 5.92 2.36
CA VAL A 168 -13.18 5.78 1.63
C VAL A 168 -13.23 4.39 1.01
N LYS A 169 -14.24 3.59 1.39
CA LYS A 169 -14.47 2.26 0.83
C LYS A 169 -15.05 2.38 -0.57
N LEU A 170 -14.51 1.59 -1.49
CA LEU A 170 -15.05 1.42 -2.83
C LEU A 170 -15.70 0.04 -3.03
N GLY A 171 -15.74 -0.80 -2.00
CA GLY A 171 -16.26 -2.17 -2.09
C GLY A 171 -15.19 -3.16 -2.57
N LYS A 172 -15.61 -4.17 -3.33
CA LYS A 172 -14.76 -5.29 -3.74
C LYS A 172 -13.66 -4.91 -4.72
N LEU A 173 -12.62 -5.72 -4.79
CA LEU A 173 -11.48 -5.48 -5.69
C LEU A 173 -11.95 -5.39 -7.15
N ASN A 174 -12.87 -6.27 -7.56
CA ASN A 174 -13.42 -6.32 -8.92
C ASN A 174 -14.68 -5.45 -9.14
N GLU A 175 -15.06 -4.64 -8.15
CA GLU A 175 -16.15 -3.67 -8.25
C GLU A 175 -15.56 -2.25 -8.24
N GLY A 176 -15.55 -1.55 -7.12
CA GLY A 176 -15.03 -0.19 -7.05
C GLY A 176 -13.50 -0.10 -7.15
N GLY A 177 -12.77 -1.22 -6.99
CA GLY A 177 -11.34 -1.25 -7.27
C GLY A 177 -11.00 -0.81 -8.70
N TRP A 178 -11.87 -1.03 -9.69
CA TRP A 178 -11.67 -0.52 -11.06
C TRP A 178 -11.45 0.99 -11.16
N LEU A 179 -11.97 1.77 -10.20
CA LEU A 179 -11.79 3.22 -10.18
C LEU A 179 -10.35 3.64 -9.87
N VAL A 180 -9.56 2.77 -9.25
CA VAL A 180 -8.18 3.04 -8.82
C VAL A 180 -7.16 2.11 -9.50
N HIS A 181 -7.49 1.53 -10.66
CA HIS A 181 -6.59 0.63 -11.42
C HIS A 181 -6.47 1.07 -12.87
N ALA A 182 -5.41 0.65 -13.56
CA ALA A 182 -5.37 0.69 -15.02
C ALA A 182 -6.25 -0.43 -15.62
N ARG A 183 -6.87 -0.15 -16.76
CA ARG A 183 -7.52 -1.12 -17.65
C ARG A 183 -6.98 -0.91 -19.06
N GLY A 184 -6.05 -1.76 -19.49
CA GLY A 184 -5.30 -1.48 -20.72
C GLY A 184 -4.53 -0.17 -20.59
N ALA A 185 -4.65 0.70 -21.60
CA ALA A 185 -4.01 2.02 -21.65
C ALA A 185 -4.71 3.11 -20.82
N THR A 186 -5.82 2.80 -20.16
CA THR A 186 -6.65 3.80 -19.47
C THR A 186 -6.55 3.66 -17.96
N TRP A 187 -6.24 4.75 -17.28
CA TRP A 187 -6.30 4.82 -15.81
C TRP A 187 -7.75 4.95 -15.34
N GLY A 188 -8.08 4.28 -14.23
CA GLY A 188 -9.33 4.47 -13.51
C GLY A 188 -9.50 5.92 -13.05
N HIS A 189 -10.75 6.37 -12.94
CA HIS A 189 -11.06 7.79 -12.75
C HIS A 189 -10.56 8.40 -11.44
N LEU A 190 -10.25 7.58 -10.43
CA LEU A 190 -9.75 8.03 -9.13
C LEU A 190 -8.21 7.96 -9.01
N ILE A 191 -7.51 7.43 -10.01
CA ILE A 191 -6.05 7.50 -10.07
C ILE A 191 -5.59 8.97 -10.17
N PHE A 192 -4.58 9.31 -9.38
CA PHE A 192 -3.97 10.65 -9.26
C PHE A 192 -4.91 11.77 -8.80
N GLN A 193 -6.13 11.43 -8.36
CA GLN A 193 -7.04 12.40 -7.77
C GLN A 193 -6.62 12.70 -6.33
N ASP A 194 -6.47 13.98 -6.00
CA ASP A 194 -6.21 14.45 -4.63
C ASP A 194 -7.53 14.96 -4.04
N VAL A 195 -8.25 14.09 -3.34
CA VAL A 195 -9.57 14.37 -2.78
C VAL A 195 -9.45 14.57 -1.28
N PHE A 196 -10.27 15.45 -0.71
CA PHE A 196 -10.29 15.75 0.72
C PHE A 196 -11.67 15.47 1.32
N LYS A 197 -11.70 14.94 2.53
CA LYS A 197 -12.91 14.73 3.33
C LYS A 197 -12.85 15.61 4.56
N LYS A 198 -13.83 16.48 4.74
CA LYS A 198 -14.00 17.25 5.98
C LYS A 198 -14.44 16.31 7.11
N GLN A 199 -14.00 16.57 8.34
CA GLN A 199 -14.62 15.95 9.51
C GLN A 199 -16.07 16.45 9.60
N GLN A 200 -17.01 15.54 9.84
CA GLN A 200 -18.33 15.91 10.39
C GLN A 200 -18.18 16.13 11.89
#